data_AF-A0A1H6F239-F1
#
_entry.id   AF-A0A1H6F239-F1
#
_cell.length_a   1.000
_cell.length_b   1.000
_cell.length_c   1.000
_cell.angle_alpha   90.00
_cell.angle_beta   90.00
_cell.angle_gamma   90.00
#
_symmetry.space_group_name_H-M   'P 1'
#
loop_
_entity.id
_entity.type
_entity.pdbx_description
1 polymer ?
#
loop_
_entity_poly.entity_id
_entity_poly.type
_entity_poly.pdbx_seq_one_letter_code
_entity_poly.pdbx_strand_id
1 'polypeptide(L)'
;MAHNPPAETPQDKLNSILASFGAQCKGEIGTILHVSYCDIVGERGMHLVLQGSKGVVTVLYAPTSIAEKPQRIADHRLHGELIPVQPQQGNLAIIGEQGEALEPFKQRLMQQVQWRI
;
A
#
# COMPACT_ATOMS: atom_id res chain seq x y z
N MET A 1 30.51 -12.36 21.43
CA MET A 1 29.07 -12.69 21.21
C MET A 1 28.51 -11.62 20.28
N ALA A 2 28.47 -11.87 18.98
CA ALA A 2 27.83 -10.94 18.04
C ALA A 2 26.32 -11.04 18.24
N HIS A 3 25.70 -10.01 18.82
CA HIS A 3 24.25 -9.87 18.84
C HIS A 3 23.83 -9.52 17.41
N ASN A 4 23.42 -10.52 16.63
CA ASN A 4 22.72 -10.25 15.39
C ASN A 4 21.31 -9.77 15.80
N PRO A 5 20.90 -8.53 15.48
CA PRO A 5 19.54 -8.11 15.77
C PRO A 5 18.56 -9.06 15.04
N PRO A 6 17.37 -9.32 15.60
CA PRO A 6 16.36 -10.10 14.91
C PRO A 6 16.09 -9.46 13.53
N ALA A 7 15.93 -10.31 12.51
CA ALA A 7 15.57 -9.84 11.18
C ALA A 7 14.27 -9.03 11.26
N GLU A 8 14.25 -7.83 10.68
CA GLU A 8 13.07 -6.98 10.59
C GLU A 8 11.92 -7.74 9.91
N THR A 9 10.75 -7.78 10.54
CA THR A 9 9.59 -8.43 9.92
C THR A 9 9.02 -7.57 8.79
N PRO A 10 8.31 -8.15 7.80
CA PRO A 10 7.62 -7.35 6.78
C PRO A 10 6.64 -6.32 7.36
N GLN A 11 6.03 -6.63 8.50
CA GLN A 11 5.13 -5.72 9.22
C GLN A 11 5.88 -4.54 9.87
N ASP A 12 7.04 -4.81 10.48
CA ASP A 12 7.89 -3.76 11.04
C ASP A 12 8.39 -2.82 9.95
N LYS A 13 8.83 -3.38 8.81
CA LYS A 13 9.27 -2.61 7.65
C LYS A 13 8.15 -1.75 7.06
N LEU A 14 6.94 -2.31 6.95
CA LEU A 14 5.75 -1.57 6.52
C LEU A 14 5.49 -0.39 7.47
N ASN A 15 5.53 -0.62 8.77
CA ASN A 15 5.32 0.43 9.77
C ASN A 15 6.39 1.52 9.68
N SER A 16 7.67 1.15 9.49
CA SER A 16 8.77 2.09 9.28
C SER A 16 8.56 2.97 8.05
N ILE A 17 8.14 2.38 6.93
CA ILE A 17 7.88 3.12 5.68
C ILE A 17 6.65 4.02 5.84
N LEU A 18 5.53 3.51 6.37
CA LEU A 18 4.32 4.30 6.63
C LEU A 18 4.60 5.49 7.55
N ALA A 19 5.42 5.28 8.59
CA ALA A 19 5.78 6.34 9.54
C ALA A 19 6.50 7.51 8.85
N SER A 20 7.31 7.24 7.81
CA SER A 20 7.97 8.29 7.02
C SER A 20 6.99 9.15 6.21
N PHE A 21 5.75 8.68 6.04
CA PHE A 21 4.64 9.41 5.41
C PHE A 21 3.61 9.91 6.42
N GLY A 22 3.91 9.88 7.73
CA GLY A 22 2.97 10.28 8.77
C GLY A 22 1.87 9.24 9.03
N ALA A 23 1.98 8.01 8.53
CA ALA A 23 0.98 6.97 8.71
C ALA A 23 1.45 5.85 9.65
N GLN A 24 0.51 5.06 10.14
CA GLN A 24 0.80 3.83 10.89
C GLN A 24 -0.22 2.74 10.57
N CYS A 25 0.23 1.50 10.41
CA CYS A 25 -0.66 0.33 10.34
C CYS A 25 -0.95 -0.18 11.76
N LYS A 26 -2.22 -0.26 12.15
CA LYS A 26 -2.68 -0.67 13.49
C LYS A 26 -3.16 -2.11 13.59
N GLY A 27 -3.28 -2.80 12.47
CA GLY A 27 -3.71 -4.19 12.43
C GLY A 27 -3.21 -4.89 11.18
N GLU A 28 -3.73 -6.09 10.96
CA GLU A 28 -3.36 -6.92 9.82
C GLU A 28 -4.05 -6.43 8.54
N ILE A 29 -3.27 -6.25 7.48
CA ILE A 29 -3.78 -5.91 6.15
C ILE A 29 -3.73 -7.10 5.18
N GLY A 30 -3.24 -8.25 5.64
CA GLY A 30 -3.02 -9.47 4.86
C GLY A 30 -1.56 -9.91 4.93
N THR A 31 -1.24 -11.01 4.24
CA THR A 31 0.15 -11.51 4.15
C THR A 31 0.98 -10.57 3.28
N ILE A 32 1.93 -9.87 3.92
CA ILE A 32 2.88 -8.98 3.25
C ILE A 32 3.97 -9.83 2.61
N LEU A 33 4.05 -9.77 1.28
CA LEU A 33 5.09 -10.45 0.50
C LEU A 33 6.32 -9.57 0.31
N HIS A 34 6.11 -8.26 0.15
CA HIS A 34 7.18 -7.28 -0.02
C HIS A 34 6.71 -5.87 0.36
N VAL A 35 7.62 -5.04 0.85
CA VAL A 35 7.40 -3.61 1.01
C VAL A 35 8.71 -2.85 0.84
N SER A 36 8.67 -1.76 0.07
CA SER A 36 9.82 -0.86 -0.14
C SER A 36 9.37 0.55 -0.48
N TYR A 37 10.31 1.49 -0.41
CA TYR A 37 10.16 2.74 -1.14
C TYR A 37 10.18 2.49 -2.65
N CYS A 38 9.52 3.36 -3.40
CA CYS A 38 9.61 3.41 -4.86
C CYS A 38 9.53 4.86 -5.33
N ASP A 39 10.13 5.15 -6.48
CA ASP A 39 9.95 6.45 -7.13
C ASP A 39 8.68 6.40 -7.98
N ILE A 40 7.67 7.18 -7.58
CA ILE A 40 6.40 7.34 -8.28
C ILE A 40 6.38 8.76 -8.84
N VAL A 41 6.55 8.90 -10.16
CA VAL A 41 6.53 10.20 -10.87
C VAL A 41 7.52 11.20 -10.27
N GLY A 42 8.71 10.74 -9.88
CA GLY A 42 9.76 11.58 -9.31
C GLY A 42 9.61 11.88 -7.82
N GLU A 43 8.58 11.34 -7.17
CA GLU A 43 8.40 11.43 -5.72
C GLU A 43 8.54 10.09 -5.03
N ARG A 44 9.07 10.11 -3.80
CA ARG A 44 9.20 8.91 -2.99
C ARG A 44 7.83 8.46 -2.51
N GLY A 45 7.39 7.29 -2.97
CA GLY A 45 6.20 6.60 -2.54
C GLY A 45 6.49 5.27 -1.82
N MET A 46 5.45 4.50 -1.59
CA MET A 46 5.52 3.14 -1.06
C MET A 46 5.04 2.14 -2.12
N HIS A 47 5.76 1.03 -2.26
CA HIS A 47 5.34 -0.15 -2.99
C HIS A 47 5.17 -1.31 -2.00
N LEU A 48 3.92 -1.69 -1.77
CA LEU A 48 3.52 -2.83 -0.94
C LEU A 48 2.96 -3.93 -1.84
N VAL A 49 3.33 -5.18 -1.57
CA VAL A 49 2.82 -6.36 -2.27
C VAL A 49 2.21 -7.31 -1.25
N LEU A 50 0.94 -7.63 -1.44
CA LEU A 50 0.15 -8.53 -0.60
C LEU A 50 -0.17 -9.82 -1.36
N GLN A 51 -0.34 -10.91 -0.61
CA GLN A 51 -0.87 -12.16 -1.17
C GLN A 51 -2.37 -11.99 -1.51
N GLY A 52 -2.71 -12.17 -2.79
CA GLY A 52 -4.08 -12.27 -3.28
C GLY A 52 -4.52 -13.73 -3.50
N SER A 53 -5.76 -13.88 -3.95
CA SER A 53 -6.38 -15.20 -4.24
C SER A 53 -6.13 -15.69 -5.66
N LYS A 54 -5.87 -14.77 -6.60
CA LYS A 54 -5.58 -15.01 -8.02
C LYS A 54 -4.14 -14.67 -8.39
N GLY A 55 -3.44 -13.93 -7.55
CA GLY A 55 -2.06 -13.53 -7.76
C GLY A 55 -1.61 -12.61 -6.62
N VAL A 56 -0.64 -11.76 -6.90
CA VAL A 56 -0.26 -10.71 -5.96
C VAL A 56 -1.17 -9.50 -6.11
N VAL A 57 -1.39 -8.77 -5.01
CA VAL A 57 -2.04 -7.46 -5.01
C VAL A 57 -0.98 -6.41 -4.71
N THR A 58 -0.77 -5.50 -5.65
CA THR A 58 0.15 -4.38 -5.51
C THR A 58 -0.60 -3.16 -4.99
N VAL A 59 -0.04 -2.53 -3.97
CA VAL A 59 -0.53 -1.31 -3.36
C VAL A 59 0.56 -0.26 -3.48
N LEU A 60 0.27 0.82 -4.21
CA LEU A 60 1.17 1.97 -4.36
C LEU A 60 0.59 3.14 -3.59
N TYR A 61 1.41 3.80 -2.78
CA TYR A 61 1.07 5.09 -2.19
C TYR A 61 1.97 6.18 -2.74
N ALA A 62 1.35 7.24 -3.27
CA ALA A 62 2.01 8.46 -3.69
C ALA A 62 1.61 9.62 -2.75
N PRO A 63 2.57 10.37 -2.19
CA PRO A 63 2.30 11.47 -1.27
C PRO A 63 1.83 12.75 -1.98
N THR A 64 1.95 12.86 -3.30
CA THR A 64 1.26 13.87 -4.11
C THR A 64 -0.13 13.42 -4.52
N SER A 65 -1.06 14.37 -4.51
CA SER A 65 -2.38 14.17 -5.10
C SER A 65 -2.27 14.17 -6.63
N ILE A 66 -2.36 12.97 -7.21
CA ILE A 66 -2.47 12.72 -8.65
C ILE A 66 -3.94 12.74 -9.08
N ALA A 67 -4.88 12.42 -8.17
CA ALA A 67 -6.32 12.44 -8.44
C ALA A 67 -7.15 12.89 -7.23
N GLU A 68 -8.14 13.75 -7.49
CA GLU A 68 -9.09 14.26 -6.48
C GLU A 68 -10.29 13.32 -6.25
N LYS A 69 -10.51 12.35 -7.15
CA LYS A 69 -11.64 11.41 -7.11
C LYS A 69 -11.15 9.98 -7.36
N PRO A 70 -11.86 8.96 -6.85
CA PRO A 70 -11.53 7.58 -7.18
C PRO A 70 -11.56 7.32 -8.69
N GLN A 71 -10.54 6.65 -9.20
CA GLN A 71 -10.44 6.26 -10.62
C GLN A 71 -10.23 4.76 -10.74
N ARG A 72 -10.84 4.15 -11.77
CA ARG A 72 -10.58 2.75 -12.09
C ARG A 72 -9.33 2.63 -12.96
N ILE A 73 -8.51 1.65 -12.63
CA ILE A 73 -7.38 1.18 -13.43
C ILE A 73 -7.85 -0.13 -14.06
N ALA A 74 -7.80 -0.25 -15.38
CA ALA A 74 -8.16 -1.50 -16.04
C ALA A 74 -7.39 -1.64 -17.35
N ASP A 75 -6.73 -2.77 -17.52
CA ASP A 75 -6.19 -3.22 -18.79
C ASP A 75 -6.58 -4.70 -19.04
N HIS A 76 -5.97 -5.33 -20.05
CA HIS A 76 -6.28 -6.72 -20.40
C HIS A 76 -5.91 -7.75 -19.32
N ARG A 77 -4.99 -7.42 -18.41
CA ARG A 77 -4.40 -8.36 -17.45
C ARG A 77 -4.61 -7.92 -16.00
N LEU A 78 -4.64 -6.62 -15.76
CA LEU A 78 -4.74 -6.00 -14.44
C LEU A 78 -6.02 -5.19 -14.31
N HIS A 79 -6.51 -5.09 -13.08
CA HIS A 79 -7.51 -4.12 -12.68
C HIS A 79 -7.16 -3.53 -11.32
N GLY A 80 -7.73 -2.37 -11.02
CA GLY A 80 -7.39 -1.61 -9.85
C GLY A 80 -8.26 -0.39 -9.60
N GLU A 81 -8.00 0.24 -8.47
CA GLU A 81 -8.62 1.50 -8.07
C GLU A 81 -7.55 2.45 -7.51
N LEU A 82 -7.59 3.70 -7.97
CA LEU A 82 -6.89 4.82 -7.38
C LEU A 82 -7.82 5.49 -6.38
N ILE A 83 -7.39 5.67 -5.13
CA ILE A 83 -8.20 6.15 -4.03
C ILE A 83 -7.47 7.35 -3.40
N PRO A 84 -8.05 8.55 -3.38
CA PRO A 84 -7.52 9.65 -2.59
C PRO A 84 -7.55 9.28 -1.11
N VAL A 85 -6.43 9.47 -0.40
CA VAL A 85 -6.41 9.39 1.06
C VAL A 85 -6.53 10.80 1.63
N GLN A 86 -7.11 10.92 2.83
CA GLN A 86 -7.25 12.16 3.57
C GLN A 86 -6.91 11.87 5.04
N PRO A 87 -6.37 12.84 5.81
CA PRO A 87 -6.18 14.26 5.48
C PRO A 87 -4.88 14.60 4.73
N GLN A 88 -3.89 13.70 4.65
CA GLN A 88 -2.73 13.89 3.76
C GLN A 88 -3.18 13.92 2.30
N GLN A 89 -2.70 14.87 1.49
CA GLN A 89 -2.99 14.95 0.05
C GLN A 89 -2.26 13.84 -0.75
N GLY A 90 -2.65 12.58 -0.60
CA GLY A 90 -2.02 11.46 -1.31
C GLY A 90 -3.02 10.58 -2.05
N ASN A 91 -2.50 9.63 -2.84
CA ASN A 91 -3.30 8.62 -3.51
C ASN A 91 -2.77 7.22 -3.22
N LEU A 92 -3.70 6.28 -3.04
CA LEU A 92 -3.45 4.86 -2.93
C LEU A 92 -3.95 4.16 -4.20
N ALA A 93 -3.07 3.55 -4.98
CA ALA A 93 -3.46 2.66 -6.07
C ALA A 93 -3.43 1.22 -5.58
N ILE A 94 -4.55 0.50 -5.70
CA ILE A 94 -4.66 -0.92 -5.38
C ILE A 94 -4.88 -1.65 -6.70
N ILE A 95 -3.98 -2.56 -7.06
CA ILE A 95 -3.92 -3.20 -8.37
C ILE A 95 -3.75 -4.71 -8.18
N GLY A 96 -4.48 -5.52 -8.94
CA GLY A 96 -4.31 -6.96 -8.95
C GLY A 96 -4.61 -7.57 -10.32
N GLU A 97 -4.42 -8.88 -10.42
CA GLU A 97 -4.79 -9.66 -11.60
C GLU A 97 -6.29 -9.59 -11.88
N GLN A 98 -6.68 -9.74 -13.14
CA GLN A 98 -8.09 -9.74 -13.51
C GLN A 98 -8.88 -10.81 -12.76
N GLY A 99 -10.02 -10.40 -12.20
CA GLY A 99 -10.88 -11.25 -11.37
C GLY A 99 -10.44 -11.36 -9.89
N GLU A 100 -9.36 -10.71 -9.47
CA GLU A 100 -9.03 -10.56 -8.05
C GLU A 100 -10.06 -9.67 -7.34
N ALA A 101 -10.51 -10.05 -6.15
CA ALA A 101 -11.40 -9.19 -5.36
C ALA A 101 -10.59 -8.14 -4.61
N LEU A 102 -10.57 -6.89 -5.09
CA LEU A 102 -9.76 -5.81 -4.49
C LEU A 102 -10.44 -5.09 -3.32
N GLU A 103 -11.77 -5.10 -3.27
CA GLU A 103 -12.54 -4.42 -2.23
C GLU A 103 -12.16 -4.85 -0.78
N PRO A 104 -11.93 -6.15 -0.48
CA PRO A 104 -11.47 -6.54 0.85
C PRO A 104 -10.09 -5.98 1.23
N PHE A 105 -9.19 -5.78 0.26
CA PHE A 105 -7.87 -5.19 0.51
C PHE A 105 -8.00 -3.70 0.79
N LYS A 106 -8.79 -3.01 -0.02
CA LYS A 106 -9.15 -1.60 0.18
C LYS A 106 -9.75 -1.35 1.55
N GLN A 107 -10.76 -2.12 1.96
CA GLN A 107 -11.39 -1.96 3.26
C GLN A 107 -10.40 -2.16 4.41
N ARG A 108 -9.57 -3.20 4.34
CA ARG A 108 -8.51 -3.42 5.35
C ARG A 108 -7.52 -2.27 5.40
N LEU A 109 -7.03 -1.80 4.25
CA LEU A 109 -6.09 -0.67 4.20
C LEU A 109 -6.70 0.60 4.78
N MET A 110 -7.95 0.93 4.43
CA MET A 110 -8.65 2.11 4.95
C MET A 110 -8.98 2.03 6.44
N GLN A 111 -9.19 0.82 6.98
CA GLN A 111 -9.48 0.61 8.41
C GLN A 111 -8.21 0.58 9.26
N GLN A 112 -7.16 -0.05 8.76
CA GLN A 112 -5.97 -0.37 9.55
C GLN A 112 -4.85 0.66 9.37
N VAL A 113 -4.80 1.39 8.26
CA VAL A 113 -3.80 2.45 8.03
C VAL A 113 -4.37 3.79 8.48
N GLN A 114 -3.77 4.35 9.52
CA GLN A 114 -4.13 5.65 10.08
C GLN A 114 -3.12 6.69 9.65
N TRP A 115 -3.57 7.66 8.86
CA TRP A 115 -2.81 8.84 8.46
C TRP A 115 -2.89 9.87 9.59
N ARG A 116 -1.76 10.18 10.23
CA ARG A 116 -1.69 11.18 11.29
C ARG A 116 -1.54 12.57 10.68
N ILE A 117 -2.37 13.48 11.15
CA ILE A 117 -2.24 14.94 10.98
C ILE A 117 -0.96 15.47 11.61
#